data_AF-A0A367AZB2-F1
#
_entry.id   AF-A0A367AZB2-F1
#
_cell.length_a   1.000
_cell.length_b   1.000
_cell.length_c   1.000
_cell.angle_alpha   90.00
_cell.angle_beta   90.00
_cell.angle_gamma   90.00
#
_symmetry.space_group_name_H-M   'P 1'
#
loop_
_entity.id
_entity.type
_entity.pdbx_description
1 polymer ?
#
loop_
_entity_poly.entity_id
_entity_poly.type
_entity_poly.pdbx_seq_one_letter_code
_entity_poly.pdbx_strand_id
1 'polypeptide(L)'
;MAGRASNGESTIYKGADGRWHGYVSVGFTLAGKLDRRHVSSKSRGVVVTKVRDLERKRDSGMISETSTPTVAEWLEHWLTTIAPRRVRQRTLESYESAVRKHLIPGIGRHRLDRLRPEHLDQLYTALLDDGYSPATVLRHHRILFRALTVAVQRGHAPRNVAALVDPPAQRPSDLATALDLGEARAVLHATAGVRNSARWTVALALGLRQSEALALQWKDIDLLTGTLTVRRSVHRVRGGGLVYEEPKTRRSQRTLALPLPLLDALREHKAA
;
A
#
# COMPACT_ATOMS: atom_id res chain seq x y z
N MET A 1 41.77 -31.36 -3.49
CA MET A 1 41.19 -30.05 -3.82
C MET A 1 39.74 -30.26 -4.22
N ALA A 2 38.78 -29.89 -3.36
CA ALA A 2 37.37 -30.10 -3.65
C ALA A 2 36.90 -29.12 -4.72
N GLY A 3 36.58 -29.63 -5.90
CA GLY A 3 36.00 -28.86 -7.00
C GLY A 3 34.74 -28.13 -6.53
N ARG A 4 34.62 -26.86 -6.92
CA ARG A 4 33.46 -26.02 -6.62
C ARG A 4 32.25 -26.68 -7.31
N ALA A 5 31.34 -27.24 -6.52
CA ALA A 5 30.14 -27.91 -7.01
C ALA A 5 29.36 -27.01 -7.97
N SER A 6 28.81 -27.60 -9.03
CA SER A 6 28.10 -26.87 -10.08
C SER A 6 26.86 -26.13 -9.51
N ASN A 7 26.45 -25.04 -10.16
CA ASN A 7 25.29 -24.25 -9.71
C ASN A 7 24.02 -25.12 -9.71
N GLY A 8 23.59 -25.55 -8.53
CA GLY A 8 22.38 -26.36 -8.35
C GLY A 8 22.59 -27.64 -7.53
N GLU A 9 23.83 -28.12 -7.40
CA GLU A 9 24.13 -29.36 -6.66
C GLU A 9 23.91 -29.23 -5.15
N SER A 10 23.38 -30.30 -4.56
CA SER A 10 23.25 -30.41 -3.11
C SER A 10 24.62 -30.57 -2.47
N THR A 11 24.85 -29.90 -1.34
CA THR A 11 26.14 -29.93 -0.65
C THR A 11 25.99 -30.53 0.72
N ILE A 12 26.84 -31.50 1.09
CA ILE A 12 26.90 -32.07 2.45
C ILE A 12 28.32 -31.93 2.99
N TYR A 13 28.47 -31.32 4.17
CA TYR A 13 29.77 -31.18 4.83
C TYR A 13 29.64 -31.23 6.35
N LYS A 14 30.76 -31.45 7.06
CA LYS A 14 30.83 -31.39 8.52
C LYS A 14 31.29 -29.99 8.93
N GLY A 15 30.50 -29.30 9.75
CA GLY A 15 30.78 -27.97 10.25
C GLY A 15 31.78 -27.98 11.41
N ALA A 16 32.36 -26.82 11.70
CA ALA A 16 33.22 -26.60 12.88
C ALA A 16 32.46 -26.76 14.21
N ASP A 17 31.12 -26.69 14.17
CA ASP A 17 30.20 -26.97 15.28
C ASP A 17 30.03 -28.47 15.59
N GLY A 18 30.76 -29.34 14.86
CA GLY A 18 30.71 -30.78 15.00
C GLY A 18 29.46 -31.44 14.39
N ARG A 19 28.58 -30.68 13.73
CA ARG A 19 27.37 -31.18 13.08
C ARG A 19 27.60 -31.38 11.58
N TRP A 20 26.77 -32.22 10.98
CA TRP A 20 26.67 -32.33 9.52
C TRP A 20 25.62 -31.34 9.01
N HIS A 21 25.94 -30.66 7.92
CA HIS A 21 25.09 -29.69 7.23
C HIS A 21 24.83 -30.18 5.81
N GLY A 22 23.58 -30.06 5.37
CA GLY A 22 23.13 -30.36 4.02
C GLY A 22 22.41 -29.15 3.43
N TYR A 23 22.72 -28.78 2.19
CA TYR A 23 22.03 -27.72 1.45
C TYR A 23 21.49 -28.28 0.15
N VAL A 24 20.20 -28.10 -0.11
CA VAL A 24 19.53 -28.56 -1.34
C VAL A 24 18.90 -27.38 -2.06
N SER A 25 19.25 -27.19 -3.34
CA SER A 25 18.62 -26.17 -4.18
C SER A 25 17.27 -26.69 -4.66
N VAL A 26 16.19 -25.97 -4.36
CA VAL A 26 14.81 -26.43 -4.62
C VAL A 26 14.03 -25.54 -5.58
N GLY A 27 14.67 -24.53 -6.16
CA GLY A 27 14.06 -23.61 -7.13
C GLY A 27 14.48 -22.16 -6.89
N PHE A 28 13.58 -21.22 -7.19
CA PHE A 28 13.80 -19.79 -7.05
C PHE A 28 12.76 -19.12 -6.15
N THR A 29 13.17 -18.06 -5.48
CA THR A 29 12.29 -17.12 -4.77
C THR A 29 11.56 -16.22 -5.76
N LEU A 30 10.52 -15.51 -5.33
CA LEU A 30 9.86 -14.48 -6.16
C LEU A 30 10.81 -13.37 -6.61
N ALA A 31 11.90 -13.16 -5.87
CA ALA A 31 12.96 -12.21 -6.22
C ALA A 31 13.99 -12.79 -7.21
N GLY A 32 13.78 -14.01 -7.73
CA GLY A 32 14.68 -14.69 -8.67
C GLY A 32 15.97 -15.24 -8.06
N LYS A 33 16.13 -15.20 -6.73
CA LYS A 33 17.29 -15.81 -6.03
C LYS A 33 17.07 -17.31 -5.83
N LEU A 34 18.13 -18.10 -5.94
CA LEU A 34 18.11 -19.55 -5.72
C LEU A 34 17.68 -19.87 -4.28
N ASP A 35 16.60 -20.62 -4.10
CA ASP A 35 16.15 -21.11 -2.79
C ASP A 35 16.94 -22.37 -2.41
N ARG A 36 17.72 -22.28 -1.32
CA ARG A 36 18.52 -23.39 -0.77
C ARG A 36 18.00 -23.77 0.61
N ARG A 37 17.48 -24.99 0.74
CA ARG A 37 17.03 -25.53 2.02
C ARG A 37 18.19 -26.12 2.80
N HIS A 38 18.33 -25.68 4.05
CA HIS A 38 19.34 -26.19 4.98
C HIS A 38 18.75 -27.27 5.90
N VAL A 39 19.50 -28.35 6.07
CA VAL A 39 19.24 -29.38 7.08
C VAL A 39 20.52 -29.65 7.87
N SER A 40 20.39 -29.92 9.16
CA SER A 40 21.55 -30.29 9.99
C SER A 40 21.23 -31.44 10.95
N SER A 41 22.26 -32.21 11.32
CA SER A 41 22.18 -33.27 12.33
C SER A 41 23.56 -33.60 12.88
N LYS A 42 23.64 -34.21 14.07
CA LYS A 42 24.90 -34.77 14.58
C LYS A 42 25.37 -36.00 13.77
N SER A 43 24.45 -36.68 13.09
CA SER A 43 24.73 -37.88 12.28
C SER A 43 24.75 -37.57 10.78
N ARG A 44 25.82 -37.99 10.09
CA ARG A 44 25.96 -37.89 8.63
C ARG A 44 24.83 -38.60 7.91
N GLY A 45 24.51 -39.83 8.32
CA GLY A 45 23.47 -40.65 7.69
C GLY A 45 22.12 -39.96 7.71
N VAL A 46 21.77 -39.32 8.83
CA VAL A 46 20.52 -38.55 8.96
C VAL A 46 20.48 -37.34 8.00
N VAL A 47 21.59 -36.63 7.82
CA VAL A 47 21.66 -35.52 6.86
C VAL A 47 21.56 -36.01 5.42
N VAL A 48 22.25 -37.10 5.08
CA VAL A 48 22.19 -37.72 3.74
C VAL A 48 20.76 -38.13 3.39
N THR A 49 20.06 -38.79 4.32
CA THR A 49 18.65 -39.16 4.11
C THR A 49 17.76 -37.93 3.91
N LYS A 50 17.90 -36.91 4.76
CA LYS A 50 17.13 -35.66 4.65
C LYS A 50 17.40 -34.91 3.35
N VAL A 51 18.64 -34.90 2.87
CA VAL A 51 19.01 -34.30 1.57
C VAL A 51 18.35 -35.06 0.43
N ARG A 52 18.47 -36.39 0.40
CA ARG A 52 17.83 -37.24 -0.62
C ARG A 52 16.30 -37.13 -0.63
N ASP A 53 15.69 -36.97 0.54
CA ASP A 53 14.24 -36.70 0.64
C ASP A 53 13.86 -35.36 0.01
N LEU A 54 14.68 -34.31 0.23
CA LEU A 54 14.43 -32.99 -0.35
C LEU A 54 14.65 -32.97 -1.86
N GLU A 55 15.67 -33.69 -2.35
CA GLU A 55 15.90 -33.89 -3.79
C GLU A 55 14.75 -34.65 -4.43
N ARG A 56 14.32 -35.78 -3.86
CA ARG A 56 13.15 -36.52 -4.36
C ARG A 56 11.89 -35.68 -4.42
N LYS A 57 11.63 -34.87 -3.39
CA LYS A 57 10.46 -33.98 -3.36
C LYS A 57 10.56 -32.85 -4.39
N ARG A 58 11.76 -32.37 -4.72
CA ARG A 58 12.00 -31.41 -5.81
C ARG A 58 11.76 -32.08 -7.15
N ASP A 59 12.39 -33.23 -7.38
CA ASP A 59 12.35 -33.94 -8.65
C ASP A 59 10.95 -34.50 -8.98
N SER A 60 10.15 -34.80 -7.96
CA SER A 60 8.75 -35.21 -8.11
C SER A 60 7.76 -34.06 -8.33
N GLY A 61 8.23 -32.80 -8.34
CA GLY A 61 7.37 -31.62 -8.42
C GLY A 61 6.52 -31.35 -7.16
N MET A 62 6.68 -32.15 -6.10
CA MET A 62 6.00 -31.93 -4.82
C MET A 62 6.50 -30.67 -4.09
N ILE A 63 7.76 -30.29 -4.33
CA ILE A 63 8.25 -28.95 -4.02
C ILE A 63 8.10 -28.16 -5.31
N SER A 64 7.15 -27.22 -5.30
CA SER A 64 7.04 -26.22 -6.36
C SER A 64 8.41 -25.55 -6.54
N GLU A 65 8.83 -25.38 -7.81
CA GLU A 65 10.03 -24.61 -8.17
C GLU A 65 10.02 -23.19 -7.60
N THR A 66 8.86 -22.71 -7.12
CA THR A 66 8.73 -21.48 -6.36
C THR A 66 8.58 -21.81 -4.86
N SER A 67 9.57 -21.45 -4.06
CA SER A 67 9.46 -21.55 -2.60
C SER A 67 8.31 -20.67 -2.11
N THR A 68 7.62 -21.09 -1.04
CA THR A 68 6.65 -20.19 -0.39
C THR A 68 7.35 -18.91 0.06
N PRO A 69 6.98 -17.75 -0.49
CA PRO A 69 7.69 -16.52 -0.22
C PRO A 69 7.48 -16.07 1.23
N THR A 70 8.40 -15.23 1.70
CA THR A 70 8.20 -14.41 2.89
C THR A 70 7.11 -13.37 2.65
N VAL A 71 6.53 -12.87 3.74
CA VAL A 71 5.61 -11.73 3.69
C VAL A 71 6.28 -10.53 3.03
N ALA A 72 7.56 -10.28 3.31
CA ALA A 72 8.31 -9.19 2.68
C ALA A 72 8.37 -9.35 1.15
N GLU A 73 8.83 -10.50 0.67
CA GLU A 73 8.92 -10.77 -0.78
C GLU A 73 7.56 -10.69 -1.47
N TRP A 74 6.52 -11.24 -0.83
CA TRP A 74 5.17 -11.20 -1.36
C TRP A 74 4.60 -9.78 -1.41
N LEU A 75 4.73 -9.01 -0.32
CA LEU A 75 4.21 -7.64 -0.28
C LEU A 75 4.95 -6.73 -1.25
N GLU A 76 6.26 -6.91 -1.42
CA GLU A 76 7.04 -6.16 -2.40
C GLU A 76 6.57 -6.49 -3.83
N HIS A 77 6.47 -7.78 -4.18
CA HIS A 77 5.94 -8.21 -5.48
C HIS A 77 4.51 -7.69 -5.72
N TRP A 78 3.65 -7.78 -4.71
CA TRP A 78 2.28 -7.27 -4.80
C TRP A 78 2.27 -5.76 -5.04
N LEU A 79 3.13 -5.01 -4.36
CA LEU A 79 3.21 -3.57 -4.48
C LEU A 79 3.77 -3.12 -5.84
N THR A 80 4.78 -3.80 -6.38
CA THR A 80 5.43 -3.39 -7.63
C THR A 80 4.74 -3.91 -8.88
N THR A 81 4.07 -5.06 -8.79
CA THR A 81 3.60 -5.79 -9.99
C THR A 81 2.08 -5.92 -10.05
N ILE A 82 1.39 -6.02 -8.90
CA ILE A 82 -0.04 -6.34 -8.86
C ILE A 82 -0.89 -5.10 -8.59
N ALA A 83 -0.63 -4.41 -7.48
CA ALA A 83 -1.38 -3.22 -7.06
C ALA A 83 -1.40 -2.10 -8.12
N PRO A 84 -0.29 -1.75 -8.81
CA PRO A 84 -0.27 -0.64 -9.75
C PRO A 84 -1.21 -0.82 -10.95
N ARG A 85 -1.56 -2.06 -11.29
CA ARG A 85 -2.50 -2.37 -12.40
C ARG A 85 -3.94 -1.96 -12.08
N ARG A 86 -4.28 -1.74 -10.81
CA ARG A 86 -5.66 -1.52 -10.37
C ARG A 86 -5.87 -0.23 -9.58
N VAL A 87 -4.85 0.24 -8.86
CA VAL A 87 -4.98 1.44 -8.02
C VAL A 87 -4.28 2.63 -8.65
N ARG A 88 -4.85 3.84 -8.45
CA ARG A 88 -4.23 5.11 -8.86
C ARG A 88 -2.96 5.38 -8.05
N GLN A 89 -2.09 6.23 -8.59
CA GLN A 89 -0.76 6.53 -8.04
C GLN A 89 -0.78 6.93 -6.56
N ARG A 90 -1.68 7.84 -6.16
CA ARG A 90 -1.80 8.26 -4.75
C ARG A 90 -2.18 7.12 -3.79
N THR A 91 -3.00 6.18 -4.26
CA THR A 91 -3.33 4.99 -3.46
C THR A 91 -2.12 4.09 -3.35
N LEU A 92 -1.33 3.95 -4.43
CA LEU A 92 -0.10 3.17 -4.43
C LEU A 92 0.94 3.75 -3.46
N GLU A 93 1.12 5.07 -3.42
CA GLU A 93 2.00 5.74 -2.46
C GLU A 93 1.58 5.47 -1.00
N SER A 94 0.26 5.48 -0.73
CA SER A 94 -0.29 5.12 0.58
C SER A 94 -0.02 3.66 0.95
N TYR A 95 -0.14 2.75 -0.03
CA TYR A 95 0.20 1.34 0.14
C TYR A 95 1.69 1.17 0.41
N GLU A 96 2.55 1.87 -0.33
CA GLU A 96 4.01 1.82 -0.18
C GLU A 96 4.42 2.26 1.21
N SER A 97 3.86 3.37 1.70
CA SER A 97 4.15 3.82 3.05
C SER A 97 3.74 2.79 4.10
N ALA A 98 2.56 2.18 3.98
CA ALA A 98 2.10 1.17 4.94
C ALA A 98 2.97 -0.10 4.87
N VAL A 99 3.23 -0.58 3.66
CA VAL A 99 3.98 -1.81 3.41
C VAL A 99 5.43 -1.68 3.85
N ARG A 100 6.16 -0.71 3.31
CA ARG A 100 7.62 -0.62 3.50
C ARG A 100 8.01 -0.09 4.87
N LYS A 101 7.22 0.79 5.49
CA LYS A 101 7.56 1.37 6.81
C LYS A 101 7.05 0.56 7.99
N HIS A 102 5.98 -0.22 7.82
CA HIS A 102 5.30 -0.86 8.96
C HIS A 102 5.11 -2.36 8.78
N LEU A 103 4.48 -2.81 7.68
CA LEU A 103 4.18 -4.23 7.50
C LEU A 103 5.45 -5.08 7.29
N ILE A 104 6.36 -4.65 6.42
CA ILE A 104 7.61 -5.37 6.16
C ILE A 104 8.51 -5.41 7.41
N PRO A 105 8.78 -4.29 8.11
CA PRO A 105 9.58 -4.33 9.33
C PRO A 105 8.96 -5.20 10.43
N GLY A 106 7.64 -5.18 10.61
CA GLY A 106 6.99 -5.92 11.68
C GLY A 106 6.82 -7.42 11.41
N ILE A 107 6.33 -7.79 10.21
CA ILE A 107 5.97 -9.19 9.90
C ILE A 107 6.66 -9.76 8.65
N GLY A 108 7.48 -8.97 7.96
CA GLY A 108 8.08 -9.32 6.68
C GLY A 108 8.95 -10.58 6.71
N ARG A 109 9.60 -10.87 7.83
CA ARG A 109 10.47 -12.04 8.03
C ARG A 109 9.73 -13.38 8.02
N HIS A 110 8.42 -13.40 8.23
CA HIS A 110 7.64 -14.63 8.32
C HIS A 110 7.34 -15.17 6.92
N ARG A 111 7.44 -16.49 6.72
CA ARG A 111 6.94 -17.14 5.50
C ARG A 111 5.41 -17.11 5.49
N LEU A 112 4.80 -16.99 4.30
CA LEU A 112 3.34 -16.92 4.18
C LEU A 112 2.62 -18.15 4.75
N ASP A 113 3.20 -19.35 4.64
CA ASP A 113 2.69 -20.59 5.21
C ASP A 113 2.89 -20.70 6.73
N ARG A 114 3.71 -19.82 7.32
CA ARG A 114 4.03 -19.76 8.75
C ARG A 114 3.58 -18.46 9.41
N LEU A 115 2.85 -17.62 8.69
CA LEU A 115 2.24 -16.43 9.26
C LEU A 115 1.07 -16.86 10.15
N ARG A 116 0.99 -16.30 11.35
CA ARG A 116 -0.03 -16.64 12.35
C ARG A 116 -0.73 -15.38 12.86
N PRO A 117 -1.98 -15.49 13.35
CA PRO A 117 -2.74 -14.36 13.89
C PRO A 117 -1.95 -13.54 14.92
N GLU A 118 -1.21 -14.20 15.80
CA GLU A 118 -0.50 -13.55 16.91
C GLU A 118 0.61 -12.59 16.40
N HIS A 119 1.17 -12.84 15.21
CA HIS A 119 2.14 -11.91 14.61
C HIS A 119 1.47 -10.61 14.15
N LEU A 120 0.19 -10.66 13.75
CA LEU A 120 -0.58 -9.48 13.38
C LEU A 120 -1.04 -8.72 14.62
N ASP A 121 -1.46 -9.44 15.67
CA ASP A 121 -1.80 -8.82 16.96
C ASP A 121 -0.62 -8.02 17.51
N GLN A 122 0.57 -8.64 17.56
CA GLN A 122 1.81 -7.98 17.98
C GLN A 122 2.14 -6.75 17.14
N LEU A 123 1.97 -6.84 15.81
CA LEU A 123 2.17 -5.70 14.92
C LEU A 123 1.18 -4.57 15.21
N TYR A 124 -0.10 -4.88 15.43
CA TYR A 124 -1.12 -3.86 15.67
C TYR A 124 -0.95 -3.21 17.04
N THR A 125 -0.63 -3.97 18.08
CA THR A 125 -0.25 -3.44 19.39
C THR A 125 0.94 -2.50 19.29
N ALA A 126 2.04 -2.93 18.63
CA ALA A 126 3.22 -2.09 18.46
C ALA A 126 2.91 -0.76 17.72
N LEU A 127 2.06 -0.78 16.69
CA LEU A 127 1.66 0.45 16.00
C LEU A 127 0.82 1.37 16.89
N LEU A 128 -0.05 0.84 17.74
CA LEU A 128 -0.82 1.64 18.68
C LEU A 128 0.10 2.26 19.75
N ASP A 129 1.05 1.48 20.26
CA ASP A 129 2.04 1.93 21.25
C ASP A 129 2.98 3.02 20.67
N ASP A 130 3.31 2.93 19.38
CA ASP A 130 4.03 3.97 18.62
C ASP A 130 3.19 5.25 18.38
N GLY A 131 1.95 5.30 18.86
CA GLY A 131 1.07 6.47 18.78
C GLY A 131 0.24 6.58 17.50
N TYR A 132 0.21 5.55 16.65
CA TYR A 132 -0.67 5.57 15.48
C TYR A 132 -2.14 5.44 15.88
N SER A 133 -3.01 6.22 15.22
CA SER A 133 -4.45 6.14 15.48
C SER A 133 -5.04 4.78 15.06
N PRO A 134 -6.13 4.31 15.72
CA PRO A 134 -6.81 3.07 15.32
C PRO A 134 -7.23 3.05 13.84
N ALA A 135 -7.64 4.20 13.29
CA ALA A 135 -7.96 4.35 11.87
C ALA A 135 -6.76 4.07 10.95
N THR A 136 -5.55 4.44 11.40
CA THR A 136 -4.31 4.18 10.67
C THR A 136 -3.97 2.69 10.69
N VAL A 137 -4.07 2.04 11.85
CA VAL A 137 -3.83 0.59 11.99
C VAL A 137 -4.85 -0.21 11.18
N LEU A 138 -6.14 0.17 11.22
CA LEU A 138 -7.19 -0.43 10.39
C LEU A 138 -6.89 -0.29 8.89
N ARG A 139 -6.32 0.84 8.45
CA ARG A 139 -5.86 1.00 7.06
C ARG A 139 -4.76 -0.01 6.71
N HIS A 140 -3.80 -0.22 7.61
CA HIS A 140 -2.71 -1.18 7.41
C HIS A 140 -3.24 -2.62 7.33
N HIS A 141 -4.17 -2.97 8.23
CA HIS A 141 -4.88 -4.23 8.19
C HIS A 141 -5.58 -4.45 6.85
N ARG A 142 -6.35 -3.47 6.35
CA ARG A 142 -7.06 -3.60 5.05
C ARG A 142 -6.12 -3.81 3.87
N ILE A 143 -4.96 -3.14 3.88
CA ILE A 143 -3.92 -3.31 2.84
C ILE A 143 -3.36 -4.73 2.90
N LEU A 144 -2.95 -5.18 4.09
CA LEU A 144 -2.43 -6.53 4.32
C LEU A 144 -3.46 -7.59 3.93
N PHE A 145 -4.70 -7.44 4.38
CA PHE A 145 -5.80 -8.33 4.05
C PHE A 145 -5.95 -8.49 2.54
N ARG A 146 -5.96 -7.38 1.79
CA ARG A 146 -6.07 -7.44 0.33
C ARG A 146 -4.89 -8.15 -0.31
N ALA A 147 -3.66 -7.89 0.15
CA ALA A 147 -2.47 -8.54 -0.37
C ALA A 147 -2.47 -10.05 -0.08
N LEU A 148 -2.87 -10.47 1.13
CA LEU A 148 -2.96 -11.88 1.52
C LEU A 148 -4.12 -12.60 0.81
N THR A 149 -5.25 -11.95 0.55
CA THR A 149 -6.31 -12.52 -0.30
C THR A 149 -5.75 -12.90 -1.68
N VAL A 150 -4.96 -12.03 -2.30
CA VAL A 150 -4.35 -12.35 -3.60
C VAL A 150 -3.31 -13.48 -3.46
N ALA A 151 -2.58 -13.54 -2.33
CA ALA A 151 -1.63 -14.62 -2.08
C ALA A 151 -2.31 -15.99 -2.06
N VAL A 152 -3.45 -16.08 -1.35
CA VAL A 152 -4.26 -17.30 -1.28
C VAL A 152 -4.83 -17.67 -2.65
N GLN A 153 -5.39 -16.71 -3.37
CA GLN A 153 -5.92 -16.92 -4.73
C GLN A 153 -4.87 -17.45 -5.72
N ARG A 154 -3.59 -17.16 -5.48
CA ARG A 154 -2.46 -17.63 -6.30
C ARG A 154 -1.71 -18.82 -5.71
N GLY A 155 -2.22 -19.42 -4.63
CA GLY A 155 -1.61 -20.60 -4.01
C GLY A 155 -0.31 -20.33 -3.25
N HIS A 156 0.05 -19.06 -2.97
CA HIS A 156 1.24 -18.73 -2.19
C HIS A 156 1.02 -18.76 -0.68
N ALA A 157 -0.24 -18.76 -0.23
CA ALA A 157 -0.60 -18.88 1.18
C ALA A 157 -1.77 -19.86 1.33
N PRO A 158 -1.79 -20.69 2.39
CA PRO A 158 -2.86 -21.66 2.61
C PRO A 158 -4.19 -20.98 3.02
N ARG A 159 -4.12 -19.82 3.68
CA ARG A 159 -5.28 -19.04 4.14
C ARG A 159 -4.91 -17.59 4.35
N ASN A 160 -5.92 -16.72 4.39
CA ASN A 160 -5.71 -15.32 4.70
C ASN A 160 -5.68 -15.13 6.22
N VAL A 161 -4.49 -15.00 6.78
CA VAL A 161 -4.30 -14.84 8.24
C VAL A 161 -4.93 -13.56 8.77
N ALA A 162 -4.97 -12.49 7.96
CA ALA A 162 -5.63 -11.25 8.37
C ALA A 162 -7.15 -11.39 8.51
N ALA A 163 -7.76 -12.44 7.96
CA ALA A 163 -9.19 -12.72 8.17
C ALA A 163 -9.49 -13.37 9.54
N LEU A 164 -8.45 -13.72 10.30
CA LEU A 164 -8.55 -14.41 11.59
C LEU A 164 -8.24 -13.48 12.78
N VAL A 165 -8.04 -12.19 12.51
CA VAL A 165 -7.66 -11.18 13.50
C VAL A 165 -8.64 -10.04 13.41
N ASP A 166 -9.16 -9.62 14.56
CA ASP A 166 -9.98 -8.43 14.66
C ASP A 166 -9.10 -7.18 14.59
N PRO A 167 -9.28 -6.30 13.58
CA PRO A 167 -8.53 -5.05 13.54
C PRO A 167 -9.01 -4.09 14.63
N PRO A 168 -8.17 -3.12 15.04
CA PRO A 168 -8.58 -2.10 15.99
C PRO A 168 -9.87 -1.39 15.56
N ALA A 169 -10.83 -1.30 16.49
CA ALA A 169 -12.09 -0.63 16.24
C ALA A 169 -11.86 0.88 16.01
N GLN A 170 -12.35 1.38 14.89
CA GLN A 170 -12.44 2.81 14.66
C GLN A 170 -13.72 3.31 15.32
N ARG A 171 -13.60 4.08 16.41
CA ARG A 171 -14.73 4.90 16.85
C ARG A 171 -14.99 5.98 15.77
N PRO A 172 -16.25 6.22 15.39
CA PRO A 172 -16.58 7.39 14.60
C PRO A 172 -15.94 8.62 15.25
N SER A 173 -15.20 9.39 14.45
CA SER A 173 -14.78 10.71 14.88
C SER A 173 -15.99 11.61 14.73
N ASP A 174 -16.68 11.90 15.82
CA ASP A 174 -17.86 12.78 15.83
C ASP A 174 -17.51 14.26 15.58
N LEU A 175 -16.24 14.59 15.34
CA LEU A 175 -15.74 15.95 15.25
C LEU A 175 -15.12 16.24 13.87
N ALA A 176 -15.95 16.32 12.84
CA ALA A 176 -15.67 17.29 11.78
C ALA A 176 -16.38 18.58 12.20
N THR A 177 -15.68 19.46 12.92
CA THR A 177 -16.22 20.77 13.26
C THR A 177 -16.41 21.55 11.96
N ALA A 178 -17.66 21.68 11.53
CA ALA A 178 -18.00 22.54 10.41
C ALA A 178 -17.75 23.99 10.82
N LEU A 179 -17.24 24.80 9.88
CA LEU A 179 -17.12 26.23 10.11
C LEU A 179 -18.51 26.82 10.31
N ASP A 180 -18.66 27.67 11.31
CA ASP A 180 -19.85 28.53 11.40
C ASP A 180 -19.77 29.67 10.37
N LEU A 181 -20.84 30.47 10.27
CA LEU A 181 -20.93 31.57 9.32
C LEU A 181 -19.87 32.65 9.58
N GLY A 182 -19.56 32.94 10.84
CA GLY A 182 -18.56 33.93 11.26
C GLY A 182 -17.16 33.47 10.90
N GLU A 183 -16.84 32.20 11.18
CA GLU A 183 -15.56 31.58 10.83
C GLU A 183 -15.36 31.50 9.31
N ALA A 184 -16.40 31.10 8.56
CA ALA A 184 -16.34 31.08 7.10
C ALA A 184 -16.08 32.50 6.54
N ARG A 185 -16.72 33.52 7.11
CA ARG A 185 -16.48 34.92 6.73
C ARG A 185 -15.07 35.39 7.08
N ALA A 186 -14.55 34.99 8.25
CA ALA A 186 -13.18 35.30 8.65
C ALA A 186 -12.15 34.70 7.69
N VAL A 187 -12.35 33.48 7.19
CA VAL A 187 -11.49 32.86 6.16
C VAL A 187 -11.52 33.67 4.86
N LEU A 188 -12.69 34.12 4.41
CA LEU A 188 -12.80 34.94 3.19
C LEU A 188 -12.09 36.28 3.34
N HIS A 189 -12.24 36.95 4.48
CA HIS A 189 -11.53 38.21 4.75
C HIS A 189 -10.02 38.02 4.85
N ALA A 190 -9.55 37.00 5.59
CA ALA A 190 -8.12 36.74 5.76
C ALA A 190 -7.41 36.33 4.46
N THR A 191 -8.16 35.82 3.48
CA THR A 191 -7.63 35.42 2.18
C THR A 191 -7.80 36.50 1.11
N ALA A 192 -8.49 37.61 1.41
CA ALA A 192 -8.59 38.74 0.52
C ALA A 192 -7.19 39.29 0.19
N GLY A 193 -6.90 39.46 -1.11
CA GLY A 193 -5.58 39.91 -1.58
C GLY A 193 -4.48 38.83 -1.63
N VAL A 194 -4.71 37.62 -1.12
CA VAL A 194 -3.76 36.51 -1.28
C VAL A 194 -3.89 35.93 -2.69
N ARG A 195 -2.75 35.64 -3.34
CA ARG A 195 -2.74 34.94 -4.63
C ARG A 195 -3.58 33.66 -4.56
N ASN A 196 -4.49 33.50 -5.52
CA ASN A 196 -5.46 32.40 -5.61
C ASN A 196 -6.53 32.38 -4.48
N SER A 197 -6.90 33.54 -3.93
CA SER A 197 -7.99 33.69 -2.94
C SER A 197 -9.32 33.05 -3.38
N ALA A 198 -9.64 33.14 -4.67
CA ALA A 198 -10.85 32.58 -5.28
C ALA A 198 -11.09 31.09 -4.98
N ARG A 199 -10.02 30.31 -4.72
CA ARG A 199 -10.15 28.89 -4.36
C ARG A 199 -10.96 28.67 -3.08
N TRP A 200 -10.84 29.59 -2.11
CA TRP A 200 -11.53 29.52 -0.83
C TRP A 200 -12.99 29.91 -1.00
N THR A 201 -13.25 31.00 -1.72
CA THR A 201 -14.61 31.47 -2.03
C THR A 201 -15.41 30.39 -2.75
N VAL A 202 -14.83 29.79 -3.81
CA VAL A 202 -15.51 28.72 -4.56
C VAL A 202 -15.69 27.46 -3.70
N ALA A 203 -14.69 27.07 -2.90
CA ALA A 203 -14.79 25.88 -2.06
C ALA A 203 -15.87 26.03 -0.97
N LEU A 204 -15.94 27.18 -0.31
CA LEU A 204 -16.94 27.48 0.72
C LEU A 204 -18.34 27.63 0.14
N ALA A 205 -18.48 28.29 -1.01
CA ALA A 205 -19.79 28.54 -1.62
C ALA A 205 -20.40 27.30 -2.29
N LEU A 206 -19.57 26.44 -2.90
CA LEU A 206 -20.04 25.32 -3.73
C LEU A 206 -19.74 23.94 -3.14
N GLY A 207 -19.09 23.88 -1.97
CA GLY A 207 -18.71 22.63 -1.31
C GLY A 207 -17.75 21.78 -2.15
N LEU A 208 -16.83 22.41 -2.87
CA LEU A 208 -15.83 21.68 -3.67
C LEU A 208 -14.80 21.01 -2.77
N ARG A 209 -14.39 19.78 -3.12
CA ARG A 209 -13.23 19.17 -2.47
C ARG A 209 -11.99 20.00 -2.78
N GLN A 210 -11.04 20.07 -1.85
CA GLN A 210 -9.80 20.84 -2.03
C GLN A 210 -9.08 20.53 -3.36
N SER A 211 -8.97 19.25 -3.74
CA SER A 211 -8.35 18.85 -5.00
C SER A 211 -9.13 19.28 -6.24
N GLU A 212 -10.46 19.45 -6.12
CA GLU A 212 -11.32 19.94 -7.20
C GLU A 212 -11.15 21.45 -7.35
N ALA A 213 -11.24 22.20 -6.24
CA ALA A 213 -11.07 23.66 -6.23
C ALA A 213 -9.70 24.10 -6.76
N LEU A 214 -8.63 23.39 -6.38
CA LEU A 214 -7.27 23.68 -6.85
C LEU A 214 -7.03 23.33 -8.33
N ALA A 215 -7.92 22.55 -8.96
CA ALA A 215 -7.76 22.08 -10.33
C ALA A 215 -8.61 22.83 -11.36
N LEU A 216 -9.41 23.80 -10.88
CA LEU A 216 -10.24 24.65 -11.71
C LEU A 216 -9.39 25.51 -12.66
N GLN A 217 -9.90 25.67 -13.87
CA GLN A 217 -9.37 26.54 -14.90
C GLN A 217 -10.49 27.45 -15.40
N TRP A 218 -10.14 28.60 -15.98
CA TRP A 218 -11.14 29.53 -16.54
C TRP A 218 -12.08 28.89 -17.56
N LYS A 219 -11.62 27.88 -18.31
CA LYS A 219 -12.45 27.12 -19.26
C LYS A 219 -13.52 26.23 -18.61
N ASP A 220 -13.44 26.01 -17.30
CA ASP A 220 -14.43 25.25 -16.54
C ASP A 220 -15.55 26.14 -16.00
N ILE A 221 -15.44 27.46 -16.18
CA ILE A 221 -16.33 28.48 -15.63
C ILE A 221 -16.97 29.24 -16.80
N ASP A 222 -18.28 29.16 -16.90
CA ASP A 222 -19.06 29.98 -17.82
C ASP A 222 -19.64 31.17 -17.06
N LEU A 223 -19.02 32.34 -17.27
CA LEU A 223 -19.41 33.60 -16.64
C LEU A 223 -20.66 34.24 -17.29
N LEU A 224 -21.10 33.74 -18.45
CA LEU A 224 -22.32 34.18 -19.12
C LEU A 224 -23.52 33.44 -18.56
N THR A 225 -23.45 32.11 -18.51
CA THR A 225 -24.54 31.28 -17.97
C THR A 225 -24.49 31.15 -16.45
N GLY A 226 -23.41 31.60 -15.80
CA GLY A 226 -23.25 31.53 -14.36
C GLY A 226 -23.08 30.09 -13.86
N THR A 227 -22.28 29.28 -14.56
CA THR A 227 -22.09 27.86 -14.22
C THR A 227 -20.62 27.49 -14.09
N LEU A 228 -20.34 26.49 -13.25
CA LEU A 228 -19.01 25.91 -13.06
C LEU A 228 -19.08 24.39 -13.20
N THR A 229 -18.20 23.83 -14.03
CA THR A 229 -18.13 22.38 -14.27
C THR A 229 -16.90 21.77 -13.60
N VAL A 230 -17.10 20.86 -12.64
CA VAL A 230 -16.00 20.10 -12.01
C VAL A 230 -15.53 19.00 -12.95
N ARG A 231 -14.45 19.24 -13.71
CA ARG A 231 -13.93 18.27 -14.70
C ARG A 231 -12.76 17.43 -14.21
N ARG A 232 -12.00 17.94 -13.25
CA ARG A 232 -10.72 17.35 -12.83
C ARG A 232 -10.44 17.62 -11.37
N SER A 233 -9.46 16.88 -10.86
CA SER A 233 -8.87 17.06 -9.55
C SER A 233 -7.35 17.05 -9.69
N VAL A 234 -6.67 17.80 -8.82
CA VAL A 234 -5.21 17.87 -8.80
C VAL A 234 -4.68 17.26 -7.50
N HIS A 235 -3.59 16.52 -7.62
CA HIS A 235 -2.82 16.06 -6.48
C HIS A 235 -1.33 16.09 -6.81
N ARG A 236 -0.49 16.07 -5.78
CA ARG A 236 0.96 16.00 -5.94
C ARG A 236 1.40 14.55 -5.81
N VAL A 237 2.22 14.11 -6.75
CA VAL A 237 2.88 12.80 -6.75
C VAL A 237 4.34 13.00 -6.35
N ARG A 238 4.86 12.13 -5.49
CA ARG A 238 6.26 12.19 -5.03
C ARG A 238 7.19 12.05 -6.24
N GLY A 239 8.06 13.04 -6.46
CA GLY A 239 9.02 13.05 -7.57
C GLY A 239 8.41 13.32 -8.96
N GLY A 240 7.08 13.40 -9.09
CA GLY A 240 6.38 13.59 -10.36
C GLY A 240 5.65 14.93 -10.51
N GLY A 241 5.66 15.79 -9.47
CA GLY A 241 5.02 17.10 -9.52
C GLY A 241 3.49 17.04 -9.38
N LEU A 242 2.79 18.00 -9.99
CA LEU A 242 1.32 18.08 -9.96
C LEU A 242 0.71 17.23 -11.07
N VAL A 243 -0.20 16.34 -10.71
CA VAL A 243 -0.92 15.47 -11.62
C VAL A 243 -2.40 15.83 -11.60
N TYR A 244 -2.95 16.06 -12.80
CA TYR A 244 -4.36 16.33 -13.03
C TYR A 244 -5.03 15.04 -13.50
N GLU A 245 -6.11 14.66 -12.82
CA GLU A 245 -6.88 13.46 -13.17
C GLU A 245 -8.37 13.76 -13.15
N GLU A 246 -9.13 12.96 -13.89
CA GLU A 246 -10.57 12.94 -13.74
C GLU A 246 -10.98 12.54 -12.31
N PRO A 247 -12.07 13.12 -11.77
CA PRO A 247 -12.56 12.77 -10.45
C PRO A 247 -12.77 11.27 -10.30
N LYS A 248 -12.57 10.75 -9.07
CA LYS A 248 -12.61 9.30 -8.78
C LYS A 248 -13.90 8.61 -9.21
N THR A 249 -15.00 9.34 -9.30
CA THR A 249 -16.33 8.81 -9.64
C THR A 249 -17.00 9.70 -10.68
N ARG A 250 -17.77 9.12 -11.62
CA ARG A 250 -18.57 9.90 -12.59
C ARG A 250 -19.51 10.91 -11.93
N ARG A 251 -20.13 10.56 -10.78
CA ARG A 251 -20.98 11.48 -9.99
C ARG A 251 -20.25 12.73 -9.49
N SER A 252 -18.92 12.69 -9.40
CA SER A 252 -18.13 13.87 -9.00
C SER A 252 -17.91 14.84 -10.16
N GLN A 253 -18.09 14.40 -11.42
CA GLN A 253 -18.21 15.29 -12.57
C GLN A 253 -19.61 15.90 -12.54
N ARG A 254 -19.67 17.19 -12.24
CA ARG A 254 -20.94 17.91 -12.04
C ARG A 254 -20.82 19.36 -12.45
N THR A 255 -21.93 19.92 -12.91
CA THR A 255 -22.09 21.35 -13.15
C THR A 255 -22.87 21.96 -12.00
N LEU A 256 -22.37 23.06 -11.45
CA LEU A 256 -22.94 23.78 -10.33
C LEU A 256 -23.29 25.19 -10.77
N ALA A 257 -24.44 25.71 -10.33
CA ALA A 257 -24.79 27.11 -10.50
C ALA A 257 -23.88 27.98 -9.62
N LEU A 258 -23.44 29.11 -10.14
CA LEU A 258 -22.67 30.12 -9.41
C LEU A 258 -23.65 31.11 -8.78
N PRO A 259 -23.65 31.25 -7.44
CA PRO A 259 -24.34 32.36 -6.78
C PRO A 259 -23.83 33.70 -7.32
N LEU A 260 -24.72 34.68 -7.49
CA LEU A 260 -24.36 36.00 -8.05
C LEU A 260 -23.12 36.65 -7.37
N PRO A 261 -23.00 36.67 -6.03
CA PRO A 261 -21.81 37.24 -5.38
C PRO A 261 -20.51 36.53 -5.76
N LEU A 262 -20.57 35.22 -6.01
CA LEU A 262 -19.40 34.45 -6.45
C LEU A 262 -19.07 34.75 -7.93
N LEU A 263 -20.09 34.94 -8.76
CA LEU A 263 -19.91 35.28 -10.16
C LEU A 263 -19.17 36.62 -10.32
N ASP A 264 -19.55 37.63 -9.54
CA ASP A 264 -18.90 38.95 -9.57
C ASP A 264 -17.47 38.88 -9.04
N ALA A 265 -17.24 38.18 -7.92
CA ALA A 265 -15.90 37.95 -7.40
C ALA A 265 -14.98 37.22 -8.41
N LEU A 266 -15.52 36.27 -9.18
CA LEU A 266 -14.78 35.58 -10.24
C LEU A 266 -14.49 36.50 -11.44
N ARG A 267 -15.38 37.43 -11.77
CA ARG A 267 -15.12 38.44 -12.83
C ARG A 267 -13.98 39.36 -12.44
N GLU A 268 -14.00 39.87 -11.21
CA GLU A 268 -12.93 40.72 -10.66
C GLU A 268 -11.59 39.95 -10.65
N HIS A 269 -11.60 38.69 -10.18
CA HIS A 269 -10.40 37.87 -10.14
C HIS A 269 -9.82 37.54 -11.53
N LYS A 270 -10.65 37.53 -12.60
CA LYS A 270 -10.19 37.30 -13.97
C LYS A 270 -9.53 38.53 -14.58
N ALA A 271 -9.96 39.72 -14.16
CA ALA A 271 -9.51 41.00 -14.69
C ALA A 271 -8.22 41.50 -14.04
N ALA A 272 -7.97 41.11 -12.78
CA ALA A 272 -6.75 41.37 -12.02
C ALA A 272 -5.58 40.45 -12.44
#